data_AF-A0A5N6U8W6-F1
#
_entry.id   AF-A0A5N6U8W6-F1
#
_cell.length_a   1.000
_cell.length_b   1.000
_cell.length_c   1.000
_cell.angle_alpha   90.00
_cell.angle_beta   90.00
_cell.angle_gamma   90.00
#
_symmetry.space_group_name_H-M   'P 1'
#
loop_
_entity.id
_entity.type
_entity.pdbx_description
1 polymer ?
#
loop_
_entity_poly.entity_id
_entity_poly.type
_entity_poly.pdbx_seq_one_letter_code
_entity_poly.pdbx_strand_id
1 'polypeptide(L)'
;MKGYERDVTTFLVAGMRDFPVAFARNMKTMFVHPELYQNSTVANSLQHVQALCRLHTQASQRNGQRSLVPILRQGCVDLNRQIAHTASFEDLLASTQALLLLQCLLILDENSADDGPYSESVSAMLATLGRRLWQQAPIQLPHTLSPRRAWLFGESRDYSVRTPFVDSLPFDIRTSLWDTDAGNWDAVAAESGCNMVSMYEYSSMLESGAVHGISPFNALILAACKGRAASSVPYPPTTAYRVYEPTVPASS
;
A
#
# COMPACT_ATOMS: atom_id res chain seq x y z
N MET A 1 -20.15 -7.87 11.69
CA MET A 1 -18.91 -7.09 11.44
C MET A 1 -18.78 -6.08 12.55
N LYS A 2 -17.66 -6.07 13.31
CA LYS A 2 -17.33 -4.90 14.14
C LYS A 2 -16.96 -3.78 13.16
N GLY A 3 -17.80 -2.75 13.06
CA GLY A 3 -17.44 -1.55 12.31
C GLY A 3 -16.26 -0.87 12.99
N TYR A 4 -15.36 -0.29 12.21
CA TYR A 4 -14.34 0.60 12.75
C TYR A 4 -15.00 1.86 13.32
N GLU A 5 -14.36 2.47 14.31
CA GLU A 5 -14.74 3.81 14.73
C GLU A 5 -14.60 4.79 13.55
N ARG A 6 -15.44 5.83 13.53
CA ARG A 6 -15.49 6.79 12.43
C ARG A 6 -14.13 7.43 12.17
N ASP A 7 -13.42 7.79 13.23
CA ASP A 7 -12.12 8.45 13.15
C ASP A 7 -11.06 7.54 12.52
N VAL A 8 -11.09 6.24 12.85
CA VAL A 8 -10.21 5.22 12.26
C VAL A 8 -10.52 5.04 10.77
N THR A 9 -11.80 5.06 10.41
CA THR A 9 -12.23 4.97 9.01
C THR A 9 -11.77 6.19 8.22
N THR A 10 -11.97 7.39 8.74
CA THR A 10 -11.51 8.64 8.13
C THR A 10 -9.98 8.65 7.98
N PHE A 11 -9.27 8.17 9.00
CA PHE A 11 -7.82 8.03 8.97
C PHE A 11 -7.33 7.08 7.86
N LEU A 12 -7.93 5.88 7.77
CA LEU A 12 -7.60 4.91 6.71
C LEU A 12 -7.90 5.47 5.32
N VAL A 13 -9.05 6.13 5.15
CA VAL A 13 -9.43 6.79 3.90
C VAL A 13 -8.40 7.85 3.50
N ALA A 14 -7.97 8.70 4.44
CA ALA A 14 -6.94 9.71 4.18
C ALA A 14 -5.62 9.06 3.76
N GLY A 15 -5.15 8.03 4.48
CA GLY A 15 -3.91 7.32 4.11
C GLY A 15 -3.99 6.63 2.75
N MET A 16 -5.15 6.06 2.40
CA MET A 16 -5.36 5.46 1.07
C MET A 16 -5.38 6.51 -0.04
N ARG A 17 -5.90 7.73 0.23
CA ARG A 17 -5.86 8.86 -0.72
C ARG A 17 -4.44 9.34 -1.01
N ASP A 18 -3.51 9.15 -0.07
CA ASP A 18 -2.12 9.56 -0.23
C ASP A 18 -1.31 8.61 -1.13
N PHE A 19 -1.69 7.33 -1.29
CA PHE A 19 -0.90 6.39 -2.10
C PHE A 19 -0.77 6.80 -3.57
N PRO A 20 -1.87 7.14 -4.30
CA PRO A 20 -1.74 7.59 -5.68
C PRO A 20 -0.92 8.88 -5.79
N VAL A 21 -1.02 9.79 -4.81
CA VAL A 21 -0.26 11.05 -4.79
C VAL A 21 1.23 10.79 -4.58
N ALA A 22 1.59 9.93 -3.62
CA ALA A 22 2.97 9.53 -3.36
C ALA A 22 3.57 8.80 -4.58
N PHE A 23 2.80 7.88 -5.18
CA PHE A 23 3.22 7.15 -6.37
C PHE A 23 3.45 8.05 -7.58
N ALA A 24 2.55 9.02 -7.81
CA ALA A 24 2.68 10.02 -8.87
C ALA A 24 4.00 10.80 -8.80
N ARG A 25 4.48 11.09 -7.58
CA ARG A 25 5.72 11.84 -7.35
C ARG A 25 6.95 10.94 -7.48
N ASN A 26 6.93 9.79 -6.81
CA ASN A 26 8.17 9.07 -6.49
C ASN A 26 8.25 7.63 -7.05
N MET A 27 7.23 7.12 -7.74
CA MET A 27 7.10 5.69 -8.07
C MET A 27 7.19 4.77 -6.83
N LYS A 28 6.91 5.33 -5.65
CA LYS A 28 7.07 4.65 -4.36
C LYS A 28 5.81 4.79 -3.55
N THR A 29 5.36 3.68 -2.98
CA THR A 29 4.36 3.62 -1.91
C THR A 29 4.85 2.68 -0.82
N MET A 30 3.99 2.37 0.14
CA MET A 30 4.29 1.38 1.16
C MET A 30 4.27 -0.05 0.62
N PHE A 31 3.82 -0.29 -0.60
CA PHE A 31 3.80 -1.63 -1.20
C PHE A 31 4.50 -1.69 -2.57
N VAL A 32 4.82 -0.54 -3.18
CA VAL A 32 5.57 -0.44 -4.43
C VAL A 32 6.92 0.22 -4.19
N HIS A 33 8.02 -0.45 -4.56
CA HIS A 33 9.36 0.12 -4.50
C HIS A 33 9.95 0.27 -5.92
N PRO A 34 10.46 1.46 -6.31
CA PRO A 34 10.89 1.73 -7.68
C PRO A 34 12.07 0.85 -8.13
N GLU A 35 12.93 0.43 -7.20
CA GLU A 35 14.09 -0.43 -7.51
C GLU A 35 13.72 -1.83 -8.03
N LEU A 36 12.51 -2.31 -7.74
CA LEU A 36 12.07 -3.62 -8.19
C LEU A 36 11.83 -3.67 -9.70
N TYR A 37 11.50 -2.53 -10.32
CA TYR A 37 10.96 -2.49 -11.69
C TYR A 37 11.83 -1.70 -12.68
N GLN A 38 13.08 -1.39 -12.35
CA GLN A 38 13.93 -0.52 -13.20
C GLN A 38 14.22 -1.09 -14.60
N ASN A 39 14.14 -2.41 -14.79
CA ASN A 39 14.63 -3.10 -15.99
C ASN A 39 13.60 -3.99 -16.70
N SER A 40 12.31 -3.92 -16.34
CA SER A 40 11.29 -4.86 -16.83
C SER A 40 10.24 -4.19 -17.70
N THR A 41 9.63 -4.94 -18.62
CA THR A 41 8.44 -4.52 -19.39
C THR A 41 7.28 -4.11 -18.49
N VAL A 42 7.24 -4.69 -17.29
CA VAL A 42 6.38 -4.33 -16.16
C VAL A 42 6.48 -2.86 -15.75
N ALA A 43 7.66 -2.25 -15.94
CA ALA A 43 7.85 -0.82 -15.73
C ALA A 43 6.86 0.01 -16.56
N ASN A 44 6.49 -0.45 -17.76
CA ASN A 44 5.57 0.29 -18.64
C ASN A 44 4.16 0.34 -18.05
N SER A 45 3.66 -0.76 -17.48
CA SER A 45 2.34 -0.78 -16.82
C SER A 45 2.31 0.13 -15.59
N LEU A 46 3.37 0.10 -14.78
CA LEU A 46 3.50 0.97 -13.61
C LEU A 46 3.69 2.45 -13.99
N GLN A 47 4.44 2.75 -15.05
CA GLN A 47 4.59 4.10 -15.60
C GLN A 47 3.27 4.63 -16.15
N HIS A 48 2.48 3.79 -16.81
CA HIS A 48 1.14 4.16 -17.27
C HIS A 48 0.23 4.53 -16.11
N VAL A 49 0.19 3.69 -15.06
CA VAL A 49 -0.57 4.00 -13.84
C VAL A 49 -0.03 5.25 -13.14
N GLN A 50 1.29 5.46 -13.13
CA GLN A 50 1.88 6.68 -12.59
C GLN A 50 1.38 7.92 -13.33
N ALA A 51 1.30 7.87 -14.66
CA ALA A 51 0.76 8.95 -15.46
C ALA A 51 -0.71 9.22 -15.11
N LEU A 52 -1.53 8.18 -14.92
CA LEU A 52 -2.92 8.32 -14.46
C LEU A 52 -3.00 8.95 -13.05
N CYS A 53 -2.16 8.53 -12.12
CA CYS A 53 -2.09 9.13 -10.78
C CYS A 53 -1.68 10.62 -10.85
N ARG A 54 -0.75 10.99 -11.73
CA ARG A 54 -0.35 12.40 -11.97
C ARG A 54 -1.50 13.21 -12.54
N LEU A 55 -2.19 12.68 -13.56
CA LEU A 55 -3.35 13.33 -14.17
C LEU A 55 -4.45 13.55 -13.14
N HIS A 56 -4.75 12.55 -12.31
CA HIS A 56 -5.73 12.68 -11.24
C HIS A 56 -5.32 13.73 -10.20
N THR A 57 -4.08 13.70 -9.73
CA THR A 57 -3.57 14.67 -8.75
C THR A 57 -3.65 16.11 -9.30
N GLN A 58 -3.36 16.30 -10.59
CA GLN A 58 -3.47 17.61 -11.24
C GLN A 58 -4.93 18.03 -11.49
N ALA A 59 -5.80 17.09 -11.82
CA ALA A 59 -7.23 17.33 -12.03
C ALA A 59 -7.95 17.69 -10.72
N SER A 60 -7.56 17.13 -9.58
CA SER A 60 -8.08 17.55 -8.27
C SER A 60 -7.65 18.97 -7.87
N GLN A 61 -6.53 19.48 -8.40
CA GLN A 61 -6.00 20.81 -8.09
C GLN A 61 -6.55 21.91 -9.01
N ARG A 62 -6.85 21.58 -10.26
CA ARG A 62 -7.50 22.50 -11.20
C ARG A 62 -9.01 22.27 -11.06
N ASN A 63 -9.77 23.28 -10.67
CA ASN A 63 -11.25 23.26 -10.55
C ASN A 63 -12.03 22.88 -11.85
N GLY A 64 -11.42 22.21 -12.82
CA GLY A 64 -12.05 21.69 -14.03
C GLY A 64 -12.53 20.24 -13.84
N GLN A 65 -13.85 20.08 -13.72
CA GLN A 65 -14.58 18.82 -13.69
C GLN A 65 -14.44 18.02 -15.00
N ARG A 66 -13.30 17.36 -15.22
CA ARG A 66 -13.25 16.22 -16.15
C ARG A 66 -13.15 14.95 -15.32
N SER A 67 -14.26 14.20 -15.27
CA SER A 67 -14.29 12.89 -14.63
C SER A 67 -13.28 11.96 -15.33
N LEU A 68 -12.26 11.54 -14.59
CA LEU A 68 -11.25 10.58 -15.06
C LEU A 68 -11.73 9.13 -14.88
N VAL A 69 -12.90 8.93 -14.25
CA VAL A 69 -13.47 7.61 -13.93
C VAL A 69 -13.50 6.67 -15.14
N PRO A 70 -13.93 7.07 -16.35
CA PRO A 70 -13.96 6.15 -17.49
C PRO A 70 -12.57 5.62 -17.86
N ILE A 71 -11.56 6.50 -17.83
CA ILE A 71 -10.17 6.16 -18.15
C ILE A 71 -9.59 5.25 -17.07
N LEU A 72 -9.84 5.54 -15.80
CA LEU A 72 -9.40 4.71 -14.68
C LEU A 72 -10.04 3.32 -14.71
N ARG A 73 -11.35 3.22 -14.98
CA ARG A 73 -12.06 1.94 -15.14
C ARG A 73 -11.50 1.14 -16.31
N GLN A 74 -11.22 1.78 -17.44
CA GLN A 74 -10.58 1.13 -18.58
C GLN A 74 -9.19 0.58 -18.21
N GLY A 75 -8.36 1.37 -17.50
CA GLY A 75 -7.07 0.93 -16.99
C GLY A 75 -7.18 -0.30 -16.07
N CYS A 76 -8.20 -0.37 -15.22
CA CYS A 76 -8.48 -1.54 -14.39
C CYS A 76 -8.82 -2.79 -15.22
N VAL A 77 -9.63 -2.65 -16.28
CA VAL A 77 -9.97 -3.75 -17.19
C VAL A 77 -8.71 -4.26 -17.92
N ASP A 78 -7.88 -3.34 -18.41
CA ASP A 78 -6.65 -3.68 -19.11
C ASP A 78 -5.64 -4.40 -18.20
N LEU A 79 -5.46 -3.93 -16.98
CA LEU A 79 -4.63 -4.61 -15.98
C LEU A 79 -5.19 -5.97 -15.60
N ASN A 80 -6.49 -6.12 -15.40
CA ASN A 80 -7.10 -7.42 -15.10
C ASN A 80 -6.87 -8.43 -16.23
N ARG A 81 -6.98 -7.99 -17.49
CA ARG A 81 -6.64 -8.82 -18.65
C ARG A 81 -5.16 -9.17 -18.65
N GLN A 82 -4.26 -8.23 -18.35
CA GLN A 82 -2.83 -8.49 -18.24
C GLN A 82 -2.54 -9.54 -17.16
N ILE A 83 -3.16 -9.42 -15.98
CA ILE A 83 -3.02 -10.36 -14.84
C ILE A 83 -3.47 -11.78 -15.19
N ALA A 84 -4.44 -11.94 -16.08
CA ALA A 84 -4.85 -13.26 -16.56
C ALA A 84 -3.75 -13.96 -17.38
N HIS A 85 -2.80 -13.20 -17.94
CA HIS A 85 -1.76 -13.67 -18.85
C HIS A 85 -0.33 -13.45 -18.33
N THR A 86 -0.16 -13.09 -17.06
CA THR A 86 1.18 -12.88 -16.46
C THR A 86 1.98 -14.18 -16.47
N ALA A 87 3.18 -14.15 -17.05
CA ALA A 87 4.07 -15.30 -17.16
C ALA A 87 5.04 -15.40 -15.97
N SER A 88 5.25 -14.30 -15.25
CA SER A 88 6.15 -14.25 -14.09
C SER A 88 5.43 -13.75 -12.82
N PHE A 89 5.97 -14.12 -11.66
CA PHE A 89 5.50 -13.60 -10.38
C PHE A 89 5.75 -12.08 -10.25
N GLU A 90 6.84 -11.56 -10.84
CA GLU A 90 7.13 -10.12 -10.87
C GLU A 90 6.03 -9.35 -11.61
N ASP A 91 5.59 -9.86 -12.77
CA ASP A 91 4.51 -9.26 -13.55
C ASP A 91 3.19 -9.28 -12.77
N LEU A 92 2.89 -10.41 -12.12
CA LEU A 92 1.69 -10.55 -11.29
C LEU A 92 1.69 -9.55 -10.13
N LEU A 93 2.81 -9.43 -9.42
CA LEU A 93 2.97 -8.52 -8.29
C LEU A 93 2.76 -7.08 -8.74
N ALA A 94 3.48 -6.64 -9.76
CA ALA A 94 3.38 -5.27 -10.24
C ALA A 94 2.02 -4.92 -10.83
N SER A 95 1.40 -5.82 -11.61
CA SER A 95 0.05 -5.57 -12.12
C SER A 95 -0.98 -5.52 -10.99
N THR A 96 -0.81 -6.32 -9.95
CA THR A 96 -1.67 -6.26 -8.75
C THR A 96 -1.49 -4.93 -8.01
N GLN A 97 -0.26 -4.49 -7.80
CA GLN A 97 0.05 -3.20 -7.17
C GLN A 97 -0.48 -2.01 -7.98
N ALA A 98 -0.31 -2.05 -9.30
CA ALA A 98 -0.84 -1.06 -10.22
C ALA A 98 -2.38 -1.00 -10.14
N LEU A 99 -3.03 -2.16 -10.06
CA LEU A 99 -4.48 -2.25 -9.91
C LEU A 99 -4.94 -1.70 -8.56
N LEU A 100 -4.25 -2.01 -7.46
CA LEU A 100 -4.54 -1.46 -6.13
C LEU A 100 -4.51 0.08 -6.14
N LEU A 101 -3.54 0.69 -6.82
CA LEU A 101 -3.46 2.14 -6.97
C LEU A 101 -4.66 2.71 -7.74
N LEU A 102 -5.08 2.08 -8.84
CA LEU A 102 -6.27 2.49 -9.58
C LEU A 102 -7.55 2.31 -8.76
N GLN A 103 -7.67 1.25 -7.97
CA GLN A 103 -8.80 1.07 -7.05
C GLN A 103 -8.81 2.15 -5.96
N CYS A 104 -7.64 2.56 -5.44
CA CYS A 104 -7.58 3.69 -4.50
C CYS A 104 -8.12 4.98 -5.12
N LEU A 105 -7.79 5.27 -6.39
CA LEU A 105 -8.33 6.42 -7.09
C LEU A 105 -9.86 6.33 -7.28
N LEU A 106 -10.36 5.17 -7.69
CA LEU A 106 -11.78 4.96 -7.99
C LEU A 106 -12.67 4.90 -6.75
N ILE A 107 -12.23 4.24 -5.67
CA ILE A 107 -12.98 4.14 -4.41
C ILE A 107 -13.10 5.51 -3.72
N LEU A 108 -12.13 6.39 -3.96
CA LEU A 108 -11.98 7.65 -3.21
C LEU A 108 -12.42 8.88 -4.00
N ASP A 109 -12.83 8.71 -5.27
CA ASP A 109 -13.39 9.79 -6.10
C ASP A 109 -14.80 10.15 -5.63
N GLU A 110 -14.96 11.39 -5.16
CA GLU A 110 -16.21 11.91 -4.60
C GLU A 110 -17.31 12.07 -5.66
N ASN A 111 -16.96 12.03 -6.95
CA ASN A 111 -17.91 12.11 -8.05
C ASN A 111 -18.51 10.75 -8.45
N SER A 112 -18.03 9.64 -7.86
CA SER A 112 -18.67 8.33 -8.02
C SER A 112 -19.81 8.15 -7.02
N ALA A 113 -20.73 9.12 -6.95
CA ALA A 113 -21.98 9.05 -6.21
C ALA A 113 -22.99 8.06 -6.83
N ASP A 114 -22.46 6.98 -7.42
CA ASP A 114 -23.23 5.87 -7.93
C ASP A 114 -23.20 4.81 -6.82
N ASP A 115 -24.28 4.73 -6.03
CA ASP A 115 -24.58 3.72 -4.99
C ASP A 115 -24.69 2.28 -5.57
N GLY A 116 -23.95 1.98 -6.64
CA GLY A 116 -23.91 0.69 -7.31
C GLY A 116 -22.97 -0.30 -6.62
N PRO A 117 -23.05 -1.61 -6.98
CA PRO A 117 -22.37 -2.74 -6.35
C PRO A 117 -20.84 -2.80 -6.63
N TYR A 118 -20.17 -1.66 -6.62
CA TYR A 118 -18.72 -1.52 -6.77
C TYR A 118 -17.93 -2.22 -5.63
N SER A 119 -18.61 -2.64 -4.55
CA SER A 119 -17.98 -3.18 -3.35
C SER A 119 -17.65 -4.69 -3.39
N GLU A 120 -18.56 -5.57 -3.83
CA GLU A 120 -18.36 -7.02 -3.67
C GLU A 120 -17.50 -7.65 -4.76
N SER A 121 -17.73 -7.29 -6.03
CA SER A 121 -16.98 -7.84 -7.16
C SER A 121 -15.51 -7.44 -7.11
N VAL A 122 -15.21 -6.18 -6.77
CA VAL A 122 -13.85 -5.69 -6.56
C VAL A 122 -13.19 -6.41 -5.39
N SER A 123 -13.90 -6.57 -4.27
CA SER A 123 -13.38 -7.30 -3.11
C SER A 123 -13.07 -8.77 -3.44
N ALA A 124 -13.96 -9.46 -4.17
CA ALA A 124 -13.74 -10.84 -4.60
C ALA A 124 -12.57 -10.97 -5.58
N MET A 125 -12.42 -10.00 -6.49
CA MET A 125 -11.29 -9.91 -7.42
C MET A 125 -9.98 -9.71 -6.65
N LEU A 126 -9.89 -8.72 -5.76
CA LEU A 126 -8.71 -8.45 -4.94
C LEU A 126 -8.34 -9.64 -4.06
N ALA A 127 -9.32 -10.32 -3.45
CA ALA A 127 -9.10 -11.54 -2.68
C ALA A 127 -8.54 -12.69 -3.54
N THR A 128 -9.00 -12.81 -4.78
CA THR A 128 -8.50 -13.79 -5.74
C THR A 128 -7.06 -13.49 -6.15
N LEU A 129 -6.74 -12.22 -6.41
CA LEU A 129 -5.38 -11.78 -6.68
C LEU A 129 -4.44 -12.04 -5.50
N GLY A 130 -4.90 -11.74 -4.28
CA GLY A 130 -4.14 -12.04 -3.06
C GLY A 130 -3.81 -13.52 -2.92
N ARG A 131 -4.79 -14.41 -3.18
CA ARG A 131 -4.54 -15.87 -3.19
C ARG A 131 -3.56 -16.29 -4.28
N ARG A 132 -3.65 -15.72 -5.49
CA ARG A 132 -2.72 -16.03 -6.57
C ARG A 132 -1.29 -15.60 -6.24
N LEU A 133 -1.11 -14.40 -5.68
CA LEU A 133 0.19 -13.91 -5.22
C LEU A 133 0.77 -14.85 -4.15
N TRP A 134 -0.06 -15.32 -3.23
CA TRP A 134 0.37 -16.30 -2.24
C TRP A 134 0.82 -17.62 -2.87
N GLN A 135 0.02 -18.19 -3.77
CA GLN A 135 0.28 -19.50 -4.37
C GLN A 135 1.45 -19.50 -5.36
N GLN A 136 1.68 -18.38 -6.05
CA GLN A 136 2.73 -18.25 -7.07
C GLN A 136 4.01 -17.61 -6.52
N ALA A 137 4.04 -17.30 -5.21
CA ALA A 137 5.24 -16.81 -4.57
C ALA A 137 6.38 -17.83 -4.72
N PRO A 138 7.57 -17.42 -5.17
CA PRO A 138 8.69 -18.33 -5.32
C PRO A 138 9.12 -18.85 -3.94
N ILE A 139 9.30 -20.17 -3.82
CA ILE A 139 9.80 -20.82 -2.61
C ILE A 139 11.26 -20.43 -2.35
N GLN A 140 12.00 -20.15 -3.43
CA GLN A 140 13.38 -19.66 -3.41
C GLN A 140 13.48 -18.45 -4.32
N LEU A 141 13.98 -17.34 -3.79
CA LEU A 141 14.26 -16.16 -4.60
C LEU A 141 15.44 -16.44 -5.53
N PRO A 142 15.45 -15.87 -6.75
CA PRO A 142 16.58 -16.04 -7.66
C PRO A 142 17.90 -15.61 -7.00
N HIS A 143 18.92 -16.46 -7.08
CA HIS A 143 20.26 -16.17 -6.54
C HIS A 143 20.96 -14.97 -7.20
N THR A 144 20.39 -14.46 -8.31
CA THR A 144 20.82 -13.25 -9.00
C THR A 144 20.36 -11.96 -8.32
N LEU A 145 19.43 -12.03 -7.37
CA LEU A 145 18.99 -10.86 -6.61
C LEU A 145 20.00 -10.52 -5.51
N SER A 146 20.32 -9.24 -5.38
CA SER A 146 21.03 -8.75 -4.21
C SER A 146 20.17 -8.92 -2.95
N PRO A 147 20.77 -9.06 -1.75
CA PRO A 147 20.02 -9.21 -0.50
C PRO A 147 18.95 -8.12 -0.29
N ARG A 148 19.28 -6.86 -0.62
CA ARG A 148 18.33 -5.74 -0.57
C ARG A 148 17.17 -5.91 -1.54
N ARG A 149 17.42 -6.30 -2.79
CA ARG A 149 16.35 -6.52 -3.77
C ARG A 149 15.48 -7.72 -3.39
N ALA A 150 16.07 -8.78 -2.88
CA ALA A 150 15.35 -9.95 -2.37
C ALA A 150 14.42 -9.58 -1.22
N TRP A 151 14.90 -8.76 -0.26
CA TRP A 151 14.10 -8.25 0.86
C TRP A 151 12.95 -7.37 0.38
N LEU A 152 13.24 -6.36 -0.45
CA LEU A 152 12.22 -5.45 -1.00
C LEU A 152 11.12 -6.20 -1.75
N PHE A 153 11.49 -7.26 -2.48
CA PHE A 153 10.55 -8.08 -3.23
C PHE A 153 9.63 -8.91 -2.34
N GLY A 154 10.16 -9.47 -1.25
CA GLY A 154 9.38 -10.16 -0.22
C GLY A 154 8.37 -9.23 0.45
N GLU A 155 8.84 -8.08 0.95
CA GLU A 155 7.99 -7.11 1.64
C GLU A 155 6.94 -6.50 0.69
N SER A 156 7.28 -6.20 -0.56
CA SER A 156 6.31 -5.73 -1.57
C SER A 156 5.15 -6.71 -1.75
N ARG A 157 5.39 -8.03 -1.70
CA ARG A 157 4.33 -9.04 -1.74
C ARG A 157 3.45 -8.93 -0.49
N ASP A 158 4.07 -8.96 0.69
CA ASP A 158 3.34 -9.01 1.95
C ASP A 158 2.52 -7.75 2.20
N TYR A 159 3.00 -6.59 1.75
CA TYR A 159 2.26 -5.34 1.84
C TYR A 159 1.14 -5.22 0.78
N SER A 160 1.21 -5.98 -0.32
CA SER A 160 0.20 -5.96 -1.39
C SER A 160 -0.95 -6.96 -1.16
N VAL A 161 -0.75 -7.96 -0.29
CA VAL A 161 -1.72 -9.02 -0.05
C VAL A 161 -2.31 -8.82 1.35
N ARG A 162 -3.63 -8.68 1.44
CA ARG A 162 -4.36 -8.87 2.71
C ARG A 162 -5.40 -9.97 2.53
N THR A 163 -5.07 -11.15 3.00
CA THR A 163 -6.00 -12.30 3.12
C THR A 163 -5.95 -12.79 4.57
N PRO A 164 -6.96 -13.52 5.08
CA PRO A 164 -6.92 -14.07 6.45
C PRO A 164 -5.71 -14.97 6.75
N PHE A 165 -4.99 -15.45 5.72
CA PHE A 165 -3.72 -16.17 5.88
C PHE A 165 -2.51 -15.22 6.09
N VAL A 166 -2.68 -13.92 5.81
CA VAL A 166 -1.66 -12.86 5.96
C VAL A 166 -1.33 -12.57 7.42
N ASP A 167 -2.30 -12.74 8.31
CA ASP A 167 -2.10 -12.55 9.75
C ASP A 167 -1.02 -13.47 10.32
N SER A 168 -0.76 -14.61 9.67
CA SER A 168 0.30 -15.57 10.01
C SER A 168 1.59 -15.44 9.17
N LEU A 169 1.66 -14.51 8.23
CA LEU A 169 2.84 -14.37 7.37
C LEU A 169 4.00 -13.74 8.11
N PRO A 170 5.23 -14.22 7.84
CA PRO A 170 6.41 -13.62 8.41
C PRO A 170 6.55 -12.19 7.87
N PHE A 171 6.52 -11.23 8.79
CA PHE A 171 6.61 -9.79 8.61
C PHE A 171 7.93 -9.32 9.23
N ASP A 172 8.75 -8.58 8.47
CA ASP A 172 9.98 -8.01 8.99
C ASP A 172 9.68 -6.72 9.76
N ILE A 173 10.00 -6.70 11.06
CA ILE A 173 9.76 -5.55 11.93
C ILE A 173 10.60 -4.32 11.56
N ARG A 174 11.67 -4.50 10.78
CA ARG A 174 12.60 -3.44 10.35
C ARG A 174 12.02 -2.66 9.18
N THR A 175 10.81 -2.16 9.34
CA THR A 175 10.09 -1.37 8.33
C THR A 175 10.86 -0.13 7.86
N SER A 176 11.78 0.40 8.67
CA SER A 176 12.70 1.50 8.30
C SER A 176 13.64 1.14 7.15
N LEU A 177 13.93 -0.15 6.93
CA LEU A 177 14.69 -0.60 5.77
C LEU A 177 14.00 -0.20 4.47
N TRP A 178 12.66 -0.15 4.42
CA TRP A 178 11.92 0.26 3.23
C TRP A 178 12.33 1.64 2.68
N ASP A 179 12.75 2.55 3.55
CA ASP A 179 13.18 3.91 3.20
C ASP A 179 14.70 4.10 3.19
N THR A 180 15.47 3.06 3.52
CA THR A 180 16.93 3.13 3.62
C THR A 180 17.59 3.07 2.24
N ASP A 181 18.48 4.02 1.96
CA ASP A 181 19.29 4.07 0.74
C ASP A 181 20.24 2.88 0.65
N ALA A 182 20.60 2.50 -0.59
CA ALA A 182 21.47 1.37 -0.88
C ALA A 182 22.79 1.38 -0.07
N GLY A 183 23.41 2.56 0.06
CA GLY A 183 24.71 2.71 0.72
C GLY A 183 24.69 2.53 2.23
N ASN A 184 23.52 2.73 2.87
CA ASN A 184 23.38 2.60 4.32
C ASN A 184 22.70 1.28 4.72
N TRP A 185 22.29 0.48 3.74
CA TRP A 185 21.51 -0.73 3.95
C TRP A 185 22.20 -1.74 4.85
N ASP A 186 23.46 -2.07 4.57
CA ASP A 186 24.17 -3.13 5.28
C ASP A 186 24.38 -2.79 6.75
N ALA A 187 24.58 -1.51 7.08
CA ALA A 187 24.71 -1.04 8.46
C ALA A 187 23.41 -1.23 9.26
N VAL A 188 22.25 -0.93 8.65
CA VAL A 188 20.93 -1.06 9.28
C VAL A 188 20.45 -2.50 9.30
N ALA A 189 20.75 -3.28 8.25
CA ALA A 189 20.35 -4.68 8.13
C ALA A 189 21.14 -5.61 9.06
N ALA A 190 22.35 -5.21 9.50
CA ALA A 190 23.21 -5.98 10.40
C ALA A 190 22.71 -6.01 11.86
N GLU A 191 21.71 -5.19 12.22
CA GLU A 191 21.09 -5.26 13.55
C GLU A 191 20.50 -6.66 13.79
N SER A 192 21.19 -7.41 14.64
CA SER A 192 21.00 -8.84 14.84
C SER A 192 19.89 -9.10 15.85
N GLY A 193 18.74 -9.58 15.36
CA GLY A 193 17.59 -10.00 16.15
C GLY A 193 16.66 -10.92 15.37
N CYS A 194 15.73 -11.58 16.06
CA CYS A 194 14.61 -12.27 15.42
C CYS A 194 13.67 -11.21 14.84
N ASN A 195 13.97 -10.76 13.62
CA ASN A 195 13.28 -9.64 12.98
C ASN A 195 11.98 -10.04 12.29
N MET A 196 11.69 -11.34 12.22
CA MET A 196 10.47 -11.86 11.62
C MET A 196 9.46 -12.21 12.70
N VAL A 197 8.26 -11.65 12.59
CA VAL A 197 7.08 -11.99 13.42
C VAL A 197 5.88 -12.16 12.52
N SER A 198 4.79 -12.76 12.96
CA SER A 198 3.56 -12.71 12.17
C SER A 198 2.96 -11.30 12.15
N MET A 199 2.20 -10.95 11.11
CA MET A 199 1.53 -9.65 11.04
C MET A 199 0.55 -9.43 12.21
N TYR A 200 -0.07 -10.51 12.70
CA TYR A 200 -0.89 -10.49 13.92
C TYR A 200 -0.07 -10.17 15.18
N GLU A 201 1.10 -10.80 15.33
CA GLU A 201 2.02 -10.51 16.44
C GLU A 201 2.52 -9.06 16.36
N TYR A 202 2.95 -8.60 15.19
CA TYR A 202 3.43 -7.22 15.00
C TYR A 202 2.37 -6.19 15.34
N SER A 203 1.14 -6.35 14.83
CA SER A 203 0.03 -5.44 15.15
C SER A 203 -0.34 -5.46 16.64
N SER A 204 -0.13 -6.59 17.33
CA SER A 204 -0.31 -6.71 18.77
C SER A 204 0.82 -6.03 19.56
N MET A 205 2.05 -6.08 19.05
CA MET A 205 3.19 -5.33 19.60
C MET A 205 2.99 -3.81 19.45
N LEU A 206 2.43 -3.37 18.33
CA LEU A 206 2.02 -1.97 18.14
C LEU A 206 0.93 -1.54 19.13
N GLU A 207 -0.10 -2.38 19.32
CA GLU A 207 -1.21 -2.11 20.24
C GLU A 207 -0.76 -2.03 21.71
N SER A 208 0.21 -2.87 22.12
CA SER A 208 0.74 -2.88 23.48
C SER A 208 1.78 -1.80 23.76
N GLY A 209 2.23 -1.07 22.73
CA GLY A 209 3.29 -0.06 22.85
C GLY A 209 4.70 -0.65 22.94
N ALA A 210 4.88 -1.93 22.58
CA ALA A 210 6.19 -2.58 22.51
C ALA A 210 7.04 -2.11 21.32
N VAL A 211 6.42 -1.50 20.30
CA VAL A 211 7.10 -0.83 19.19
C VAL A 211 7.10 0.67 19.44
N HIS A 212 8.29 1.26 19.56
CA HIS A 212 8.46 2.70 19.71
C HIS A 212 8.56 3.41 18.35
N GLY A 213 8.20 4.70 18.30
CA GLY A 213 8.31 5.50 17.07
C GLY A 213 7.40 5.02 15.94
N ILE A 214 6.09 4.95 16.20
CA ILE A 214 5.09 4.54 15.22
C ILE A 214 5.15 5.46 14.00
N SER A 215 5.70 4.94 12.90
CA SER A 215 5.74 5.61 11.60
C SER A 215 4.32 5.73 11.00
N PRO A 216 4.11 6.56 9.96
CA PRO A 216 2.83 6.59 9.25
C PRO A 216 2.38 5.22 8.73
N PHE A 217 3.31 4.36 8.32
CA PHE A 217 3.03 2.97 7.92
C PHE A 217 2.51 2.14 9.08
N ASN A 218 3.19 2.19 10.22
CA ASN A 218 2.81 1.45 11.41
C ASN A 218 1.45 1.92 11.97
N ALA A 219 1.14 3.21 11.83
CA ALA A 219 -0.16 3.76 12.20
C ALA A 219 -1.28 3.19 11.30
N LEU A 220 -1.04 3.05 9.99
CA LEU A 220 -1.99 2.43 9.07
C LEU A 220 -2.19 0.94 9.36
N ILE A 221 -1.12 0.22 9.71
CA ILE A 221 -1.20 -1.19 10.16
C ILE A 221 -2.07 -1.30 11.42
N LEU A 222 -1.81 -0.48 12.43
CA LEU A 222 -2.57 -0.49 13.69
C LEU A 222 -4.06 -0.18 13.44
N ALA A 223 -4.34 0.83 12.63
CA ALA A 223 -5.71 1.19 12.26
C ALA A 223 -6.40 0.06 11.49
N ALA A 224 -5.72 -0.53 10.49
CA ALA A 224 -6.29 -1.55 9.64
C ALA A 224 -6.47 -2.91 10.33
N CYS A 225 -5.58 -3.28 11.26
CA CYS A 225 -5.59 -4.59 11.91
C CYS A 225 -6.29 -4.58 13.28
N LYS A 226 -6.16 -3.49 14.04
CA LYS A 226 -6.69 -3.39 15.42
C LYS A 226 -7.83 -2.39 15.54
N GLY A 227 -8.08 -1.59 14.52
CA GLY A 227 -9.10 -0.55 14.59
C GLY A 227 -8.75 0.53 15.59
N ARG A 228 -7.46 0.83 15.77
CA ARG A 228 -6.96 1.82 16.75
C ARG A 228 -6.14 2.90 16.08
N ALA A 229 -6.25 4.12 16.58
CA ALA A 229 -5.35 5.21 16.24
C ALA A 229 -4.00 5.08 16.99
N ALA A 230 -2.91 5.55 16.38
CA ALA A 230 -1.59 5.55 17.03
C ALA A 230 -1.57 6.37 18.33
N SER A 231 -2.42 7.39 18.45
CA SER A 231 -2.58 8.22 19.64
C SER A 231 -3.19 7.49 20.85
N SER A 232 -3.83 6.34 20.65
CA SER A 232 -4.45 5.57 21.74
C SER A 232 -3.54 4.48 22.31
N VAL A 233 -2.29 4.39 21.83
CA VAL A 233 -1.29 3.43 22.31
C VAL A 233 -0.60 3.99 23.57
N PRO A 234 -0.28 3.15 24.58
CA PRO A 234 0.21 3.59 25.89
C PRO A 234 1.54 4.35 25.91
N TYR A 235 2.27 4.37 24.79
CA TYR A 235 3.51 5.12 24.63
C TYR A 235 3.42 5.97 23.36
N PRO A 236 3.68 7.29 23.44
CA PRO A 236 3.45 8.17 22.31
C PRO A 236 4.42 7.84 21.16
N PRO A 237 3.98 7.95 19.89
CA PRO A 237 4.89 8.00 18.76
C PRO A 237 5.86 9.17 18.93
N THR A 238 7.13 8.96 18.63
CA THR A 238 8.18 10.00 18.63
C THR A 238 7.95 11.11 17.59
N THR A 239 6.83 11.05 16.85
CA THR A 239 6.42 12.04 15.86
C THR A 239 4.92 12.28 16.03
N ALA A 240 4.54 13.48 16.45
CA ALA A 240 3.14 13.88 16.57
C ALA A 240 2.46 13.71 15.21
N TYR A 241 1.44 12.85 15.15
CA TYR A 241 0.54 12.73 14.01
C TYR A 241 -0.06 14.12 13.77
N ARG A 242 0.32 14.81 12.68
CA ARG A 242 -0.44 16.00 12.27
C ARG A 242 -1.81 15.51 11.83
N VAL A 243 -2.76 15.58 12.76
CA VAL A 243 -4.18 15.57 12.43
C VAL A 243 -4.37 16.73 11.47
N TYR A 244 -4.77 16.43 10.24
CA TYR A 244 -5.13 17.46 9.27
C TYR A 244 -6.45 18.06 9.74
N GLU A 245 -6.38 19.10 10.58
CA GLU A 245 -7.55 19.92 10.88
C GLU A 245 -7.97 20.59 9.57
N PRO A 246 -9.22 20.41 9.10
CA PRO A 246 -9.72 21.18 8.00
C PRO A 246 -9.74 22.64 8.45
N THR A 247 -8.88 23.46 7.84
CA THR A 247 -8.91 24.92 8.02
C THR A 247 -10.27 25.43 7.59
N VAL A 248 -11.13 25.70 8.56
CA VAL A 248 -12.33 26.50 8.36
C VAL A 248 -11.83 27.92 8.04
N PRO A 249 -12.17 28.49 6.87
CA PRO A 249 -11.81 29.88 6.60
C PRO A 249 -12.52 30.76 7.63
N ALA A 250 -11.74 31.53 8.37
CA ALA A 250 -12.24 32.55 9.26
C ALA A 250 -13.03 33.56 8.43
N SER A 251 -14.34 33.58 8.63
CA SER A 251 -15.24 34.62 8.17
C SER A 251 -15.04 35.86 9.03
N SER A 252 -14.35 36.86 8.49
CA SER A 252 -14.55 38.30 8.76
C SER A 252 -13.60 39.11 7.89
#